data_AF-A0A7C2SGU0-F1
#
_entry.id   AF-A0A7C2SGU0-F1
#
_cell.length_a   1.000
_cell.length_b   1.000
_cell.length_c   1.000
_cell.angle_alpha   90.00
_cell.angle_beta   90.00
_cell.angle_gamma   90.00
#
_symmetry.space_group_name_H-M   'P 1'
#
loop_
_entity.id
_entity.type
_entity.pdbx_description
1 polymer ?
#
loop_
_entity_poly.entity_id
_entity_poly.type
_entity_poly.pdbx_seq_one_letter_code
_entity_poly.pdbx_strand_id
1 'polypeptide(L)' 'MDVTINPFVSNSDRSLNRGHVNDKIEKRNRPPITYWGIYLDGKIVSYASSKELAKQSKIWMEKWLNEKN' A
#
# COMPACT_ATOMS: atom_id res chain seq x y z
N MET A 1 19.88 4.28 -5.72
CA MET A 1 18.72 3.42 -5.40
C MET A 1 17.48 4.09 -5.97
N ASP A 2 16.63 3.37 -6.69
CA ASP A 2 15.41 3.93 -7.30
C ASP A 2 14.16 3.63 -6.45
N VAL A 3 13.34 4.65 -6.20
CA VAL A 3 12.09 4.55 -5.43
C VAL A 3 10.90 4.89 -6.32
N THR A 4 9.99 3.94 -6.49
CA THR A 4 8.80 4.09 -7.34
C THR A 4 7.52 3.87 -6.56
N ILE A 5 6.44 4.54 -6.98
CA ILE A 5 5.10 4.37 -6.40
C ILE A 5 4.14 3.99 -7.51
N ASN A 6 3.46 2.85 -7.34
CA ASN A 6 2.53 2.33 -8.33
C ASN A 6 1.18 2.03 -7.68
N PRO A 7 0.07 2.51 -8.25
CA PRO A 7 -1.25 2.14 -7.76
C PRO A 7 -1.49 0.67 -8.08
N PHE A 8 -2.03 -0.07 -7.11
CA PHE A 8 -2.55 -1.41 -7.33
C PHE A 8 -3.94 -1.53 -6.71
N VAL A 9 -4.81 -2.24 -7.40
CA VAL A 9 -6.16 -2.50 -6.91
C VAL A 9 -6.09 -3.74 -6.03
N SER A 10 -6.34 -3.58 -4.74
CA SER A 10 -6.59 -4.74 -3.89
C SER A 10 -8.05 -5.14 -4.07
N ASN A 11 -8.28 -6.10 -4.96
CA ASN A 11 -9.55 -6.81 -4.99
C ASN A 11 -9.62 -7.67 -3.72
N SER A 12 -10.07 -7.09 -2.61
CA SER A 12 -10.49 -7.82 -1.41
C SER A 12 -11.81 -8.56 -1.68
N ASP A 13 -11.85 -9.34 -2.76
CA ASP A 13 -12.85 -10.37 -3.06
C ASP A 13 -12.15 -11.72 -3.21
N ARG A 14 -11.20 -12.01 -2.32
CA ARG A 14 -10.68 -13.37 -2.14
C ARG A 14 -10.63 -13.70 -0.66
N SER A 15 -11.74 -14.28 -0.21
CA SER A 15 -11.89 -15.18 0.93
C SER A 15 -10.64 -15.30 1.82
N LEU A 16 -10.55 -14.46 2.83
CA LEU A 16 -9.67 -14.70 3.98
C LEU A 16 -10.54 -15.10 5.17
N ASN A 17 -11.21 -16.24 5.03
CA ASN A 17 -11.75 -17.00 6.16
C ASN A 17 -10.59 -17.65 6.93
N ARG A 18 -9.69 -16.84 7.52
CA ARG A 18 -8.82 -17.26 8.61
C ARG A 18 -8.70 -16.13 9.63
N GLY A 19 -9.70 -16.11 10.51
CA GLY A 19 -9.57 -15.74 11.92
C GLY A 19 -9.22 -14.28 12.24
N HIS A 20 -10.23 -13.43 12.38
CA HIS A 20 -10.37 -12.61 13.57
C HIS A 20 -11.83 -12.21 13.76
N VAL A 21 -12.22 -12.10 15.02
CA VAL A 21 -13.56 -12.18 15.56
C VAL A 21 -14.32 -10.85 15.37
N ASN A 22 -15.63 -10.96 15.09
CA ASN A 22 -16.69 -9.95 15.19
C ASN A 22 -16.53 -8.62 14.43
N ASP A 23 -17.05 -8.58 13.19
CA ASP A 23 -17.82 -7.43 12.73
C ASP A 23 -18.96 -7.89 11.82
N LYS A 24 -20.13 -8.07 12.43
CA LYS A 24 -21.41 -8.27 11.73
C LYS A 24 -21.98 -6.90 11.35
N ILE A 25 -21.37 -6.13 10.45
CA ILE A 25 -22.05 -5.01 9.78
C ILE A 25 -21.56 -4.90 8.32
N GLU A 26 -22.50 -5.14 7.40
CA GLU A 26 -22.51 -4.65 6.02
C GLU A 26 -21.45 -5.16 5.04
N LYS A 27 -21.73 -6.35 4.50
CA LYS A 27 -21.44 -6.70 3.10
C LYS A 27 -22.19 -5.75 2.14
N ARG A 28 -21.85 -4.46 2.11
CA ARG A 28 -22.25 -3.55 1.03
C ARG A 28 -21.05 -3.30 0.14
N ASN A 29 -21.07 -3.89 -1.05
CA ASN A 29 -20.53 -3.33 -2.29
C ASN A 29 -19.43 -2.26 -2.12
N ARG A 30 -18.32 -2.59 -1.43
CA ARG A 30 -17.26 -1.60 -1.18
C ARG A 30 -16.54 -1.44 -2.51
N PRO A 31 -16.40 -0.20 -3.02
CA PRO A 31 -15.65 0.01 -4.25
C PRO A 31 -14.22 -0.52 -4.08
N PRO A 32 -13.58 -0.99 -5.17
CA PRO A 32 -12.22 -1.50 -5.12
C PRO A 32 -11.30 -0.47 -4.42
N ILE A 33 -10.66 -0.89 -3.33
CA ILE A 33 -9.75 -0.02 -2.60
C ILE A 33 -8.44 0.04 -3.41
N THR A 34 -8.12 1.23 -3.87
CA THR A 34 -6.85 1.50 -4.56
C THR A 34 -5.78 1.75 -3.50
N TYR A 35 -4.79 0.87 -3.45
CA TYR A 35 -3.59 1.08 -2.65
C TYR A 35 -2.46 1.55 -3.54
N TRP A 36 -1.44 2.14 -2.94
CA TRP A 36 -0.25 2.63 -3.59
C TRP A 36 0.95 1.87 -3.06
N GLY A 37 1.49 0.96 -3.88
CA GLY A 37 2.68 0.21 -3.54
C GLY A 37 3.90 1.09 -3.66
N ILE A 38 4.77 1.02 -2.67
CA ILE A 38 6.06 1.70 -2.63
C ILE A 38 7.12 0.63 -2.90
N TYR A 39 7.89 0.84 -3.97
CA TYR A 39 8.88 -0.09 -4.48
C TYR A 39 10.27 0.53 -4.35
N LEU A 40 11.23 -0.27 -3.88
CA LEU A 40 12.65 0.06 -3.85
C LEU A 40 13.37 -0.94 -4.72
N ASP A 41 14.02 -0.47 -5.79
CA ASP A 41 14.76 -1.35 -6.72
C ASP A 41 13.88 -2.50 -7.28
N GLY A 42 12.62 -2.17 -7.61
CA GLY A 42 11.63 -3.14 -8.09
C GLY A 42 11.03 -4.08 -7.04
N LYS A 43 11.47 -4.02 -5.77
CA LYS A 43 10.90 -4.81 -4.67
C LYS A 43 9.90 -3.99 -3.86
N ILE A 44 8.72 -4.53 -3.60
CA ILE A 44 7.74 -3.87 -2.73
C ILE A 44 8.28 -3.83 -1.29
N VAL A 45 8.29 -2.64 -0.70
CA VAL A 45 8.74 -2.44 0.69
C VAL A 45 7.62 -1.99 1.60
N SER A 46 6.62 -1.31 1.05
CA SER A 46 5.49 -0.80 1.81
C SER A 46 4.32 -0.49 0.86
N TYR A 47 3.15 -0.22 1.42
CA TYR A 47 2.00 0.25 0.67
C TYR A 47 1.23 1.29 1.49
N ALA A 48 0.56 2.20 0.78
CA ALA A 48 -0.21 3.28 1.37
C ALA A 48 -1.64 3.27 0.83
N SER A 49 -2.58 3.65 1.69
CA SER A 49 -4.00 3.76 1.33
C SER A 49 -4.29 4.95 0.40
N SER A 50 -3.38 5.92 0.32
CA SER A 50 -3.57 7.18 -0.40
C SER A 50 -2.32 7.55 -1.18
N LYS A 51 -2.52 8.19 -2.34
CA LYS A 51 -1.43 8.68 -3.22
C LYS A 51 -0.50 9.65 -2.50
N GLU A 52 -1.08 10.56 -1.72
CA GLU A 52 -0.33 11.57 -0.97
C GLU A 52 0.60 10.94 0.05
N LEU A 53 0.10 9.95 0.81
CA LEU A 53 0.90 9.22 1.77
C LEU A 53 2.03 8.45 1.06
N ALA A 54 1.73 7.79 -0.07
CA ALA A 54 2.76 7.12 -0.88
C ALA A 54 3.85 8.08 -1.37
N LYS A 55 3.47 9.30 -1.81
CA LYS A 55 4.43 10.34 -2.21
C LYS A 55 5.28 10.80 -1.03
N GLN A 56 4.69 11.05 0.12
CA GLN A 56 5.44 11.43 1.33
C GLN A 56 6.43 10.34 1.73
N SER A 57 6.01 9.07 1.71
CA SER A 57 6.88 7.93 1.96
C SER A 57 8.00 7.83 0.93
N LYS A 58 7.72 8.04 -0.36
CA LYS A 58 8.75 8.09 -1.40
C LYS A 58 9.80 9.16 -1.10
N ILE A 59 9.38 10.40 -0.84
CA ILE A 59 10.30 11.53 -0.55
C ILE A 59 11.14 11.22 0.69
N TRP A 60 10.51 10.70 1.74
CA TRP A 60 11.21 10.32 2.97
C TRP A 60 12.25 9.23 2.72
N MET A 61 11.90 8.20 1.95
CA MET A 61 12.81 7.12 1.57
C MET A 61 13.97 7.62 0.70
N GLU A 62 13.70 8.44 -0.31
CA GLU A 62 14.75 9.02 -1.17
C GLU A 62 15.74 9.84 -0.34
N LYS A 63 15.24 10.66 0.61
CA LYS A 63 16.09 11.41 1.53
C LYS A 63 16.91 10.50 2.43
N TRP A 64 16.28 9.49 3.04
CA TRP A 64 16.95 8.53 3.91
C TRP A 64 18.07 7.76 3.20
N LEU A 65 17.86 7.38 1.93
CA LEU A 65 18.87 6.70 1.11
C LEU A 65 20.02 7.64 0.73
N ASN A 66 19.74 8.92 0.52
CA ASN A 66 20.76 9.92 0.22
C ASN A 66 21.60 10.28 1.45
N GLU A 67 21.03 10.27 2.67
CA GLU A 67 21.78 10.50 3.91
C GLU A 67 22.67 9.31 4.31
N LYS A 68 22.41 8.12 3.75
CA LYS A 68 23.15 6.88 4.01
C LYS A 68 24.32 6.66 3.05
N ASN A 69 24.46 7.46 1.99
CA ASN A 69 25.52 7.38 0.98
C ASN A 69 26.52 8.52 1.18
#